data_AF-A0A6P0XKA7-F1
#
_entry.id   AF-A0A6P0XKA7-F1
#
_cell.length_a   1.000
_cell.length_b   1.000
_cell.length_c   1.000
_cell.angle_alpha   90.00
_cell.angle_beta   90.00
_cell.angle_gamma   90.00
#
_symmetry.space_group_name_H-M   'P 1'
#
loop_
_entity.id
_entity.type
_entity.pdbx_description
1 polymer ?
#
loop_
_entity_poly.entity_id
_entity_poly.type
_entity_poly.pdbx_seq_one_letter_code
_entity_poly.pdbx_strand_id
1 'polypeptide(L)' 'MGIRSYRPYTPSTREHSVSDFAEITTSKPEKSLVKNK' A
#
# COMPACT_ATOMS: atom_id res chain seq x y z
N MET A 1 10.34 -0.87 -4.08
CA MET A 1 9.60 -0.52 -2.83
C MET A 1 10.20 -1.17 -1.58
N GLY A 2 10.39 -0.41 -0.50
CA GLY A 2 10.73 -0.94 0.82
C GLY A 2 9.52 -1.45 1.61
N ILE A 3 9.77 -2.06 2.78
CA ILE A 3 8.75 -2.46 3.76
C ILE A 3 8.72 -1.44 4.90
N ARG A 4 7.53 -0.95 5.24
CA ARG A 4 7.28 -0.08 6.38
C ARG A 4 6.59 -0.84 7.50
N SER A 5 7.29 -1.04 8.61
CA SER A 5 6.73 -1.62 9.84
C SER A 5 6.02 -0.54 10.67
N TYR A 6 4.90 -0.89 11.28
CA TYR A 6 4.16 0.03 12.15
C TYR A 6 4.77 0.07 13.56
N ARG A 7 4.63 1.20 14.24
CA ARG A 7 4.92 1.27 15.69
C ARG A 7 3.89 0.43 16.43
N PRO A 8 4.28 -0.35 17.45
CA PRO A 8 3.36 -1.22 18.18
C PRO A 8 2.54 -0.45 19.23
N TYR A 9 1.59 0.39 18.81
CA TYR A 9 0.74 1.17 19.72
C TYR A 9 -0.63 0.52 20.00
N THR A 10 -1.00 -0.52 19.24
CA THR A 10 -2.14 -1.42 19.52
C THR A 10 -1.71 -2.88 19.33
N PRO A 11 -2.43 -3.87 19.91
CA PRO A 11 -2.09 -5.28 19.70
C PRO A 11 -2.02 -5.70 18.24
N SER A 12 -2.94 -5.19 17.41
CA SER A 12 -3.01 -5.52 15.98
C SER A 12 -1.87 -4.93 15.16
N THR A 13 -1.17 -3.90 15.65
CA THR A 13 -0.11 -3.21 14.90
C THR A 13 1.29 -3.75 15.19
N ARG A 14 1.45 -4.70 16.12
CA ARG A 14 2.78 -5.22 16.54
C ARG A 14 3.54 -5.96 15.44
N GLU A 15 2.83 -6.74 14.64
CA GLU A 15 3.38 -7.53 13.53
C GLU A 15 2.97 -6.95 12.17
N HIS A 16 2.29 -5.81 12.17
CA HIS A 16 1.74 -5.22 10.96
C HIS A 16 2.84 -4.50 10.17
N SER A 17 2.97 -4.88 8.90
CA SER A 17 3.87 -4.25 7.94
C SER A 17 3.13 -3.97 6.64
N VAL A 18 3.51 -2.90 5.94
CA VAL A 18 2.92 -2.49 4.66
C VAL A 18 4.04 -2.08 3.72
N SER A 19 3.87 -2.29 2.42
CA SER A 19 4.80 -1.77 1.41
C SER A 19 4.85 -0.24 1.45
N ASP A 20 6.02 0.35 1.26
CA ASP A 20 6.19 1.81 1.35
C ASP A 20 5.62 2.57 0.13
N PHE A 21 5.29 1.87 -0.95
CA PHE A 21 4.69 2.43 -2.17
C PHE A 21 5.42 3.64 -2.79
N ALA A 22 6.69 3.89 -2.42
CA ALA A 22 7.45 5.07 -2.85
C ALA A 22 7.62 5.23 -4.38
N GLU A 23 7.52 4.14 -5.13
CA GLU A 23 7.63 4.12 -6.59
C GLU A 23 6.27 4.36 -7.29
N ILE A 24 5.14 4.28 -6.60
CA ILE A 24 3.81 4.55 -7.19
C ILE A 24 3.63 6.05 -7.30
N THR A 25 3.56 6.56 -8.53
CA THR A 25 3.38 7.98 -8.82
C THR A 25 1.90 8.39 -8.94
N THR A 26 1.01 7.45 -9.28
CA THR A 26 -0.43 7.71 -9.48
C THR A 26 -1.29 6.61 -8.85
N SER A 27 -2.35 7.00 -8.15
CA SER A 27 -3.26 6.07 -7.46
C SER A 27 -4.46 5.61 -8.29
N LYS A 28 -4.72 6.26 -9.43
CA LYS A 28 -5.87 5.95 -10.29
C LYS A 28 -5.39 5.35 -11.62
N PRO A 29 -5.93 4.21 -12.04
CA PRO A 29 -5.61 3.63 -13.34
C PRO A 29 -6.29 4.40 -14.47
N GLU A 30 -5.80 4.22 -15.70
CA GLU A 30 -6.43 4.77 -16.89
C GLU A 30 -7.73 4.04 -17.21
N LYS A 31 -8.84 4.78 -17.37
CA LYS A 31 -10.18 4.20 -17.54
C LYS A 31 -10.32 3.35 -18.82
N SER A 32 -9.61 3.71 -19.88
CA SER A 32 -9.57 2.99 -21.16
C SER A 32 -8.92 1.61 -21.04
N LEU A 33 -7.96 1.46 -20.13
CA LEU A 33 -7.12 0.26 -19.97
C LEU A 33 -7.65 -0.73 -18.92
N VAL A 34 -8.72 -0.37 -18.19
CA VAL A 34 -9.35 -1.26 -17.23
C VAL A 34 -10.56 -1.95 -17.87
N LYS A 35 -10.66 -3.26 -17.68
CA LYS A 35 -11.86 -4.01 -18.05
C LYS A 35 -12.92 -3.79 -16.96
N ASN A 36 -14.12 -3.42 -17.39
CA ASN A 36 -15.26 -3.45 -16.48
C ASN A 36 -15.69 -4.90 -16.27
N LYS A 37 -16.15 -5.23 -15.06
CA LYS A 37 -16.61 -6.57 -14.71
C LYS A 37 -18.09 -6.74 -15.03
#